data_AF-A0A0F8CX11-F1
#
_entry.id   AF-A0A0F8CX11-F1
#
_cell.length_a   1.000
_cell.length_b   1.000
_cell.length_c   1.000
_cell.angle_alpha   90.00
_cell.angle_beta   90.00
_cell.angle_gamma   90.00
#
_symmetry.space_group_name_H-M   'P 1'
#
loop_
_entity.id
_entity.type
_entity.pdbx_description
1 polymer ?
#
loop_
_entity_poly.entity_id
_entity_poly.type
_entity_poly.pdbx_seq_one_letter_code
_entity_poly.pdbx_strand_id
1 'polypeptide(L)'
;MNSPMSPSSQRLRNTLPIQPVLFAFTYTQSIHTHDHQLQANPIYPFLSSLRFPASRSLSIPFPTPRLADVALRAISVDPELSPLVNRQMSTQNAVLKVDYRATTNRMLRVATNSFMASLALVIEVMEKMDEDVLDQTASAA
;
A
#
# COMPACT_ATOMS: atom_id res chain seq x y z
N MET A 1 4.09 -67.12 -50.02
CA MET A 1 5.44 -66.53 -50.03
C MET A 1 5.47 -65.36 -49.08
N ASN A 2 6.34 -65.38 -48.07
CA ASN A 2 7.21 -64.27 -47.68
C ASN A 2 7.98 -64.66 -46.41
N SER A 3 9.30 -64.69 -46.56
CA SER A 3 10.33 -64.88 -45.54
C SER A 3 10.66 -63.56 -44.83
N PRO A 4 11.41 -63.58 -43.70
CA PRO A 4 11.45 -62.53 -42.68
C PRO A 4 12.63 -61.56 -42.83
N MET A 5 12.61 -60.43 -42.13
CA MET A 5 13.78 -59.53 -42.01
C MET A 5 13.88 -58.94 -40.59
N SER A 6 15.08 -59.01 -40.04
CA SER A 6 15.46 -58.77 -38.64
C SER A 6 15.60 -57.27 -38.27
N PRO A 7 15.85 -56.92 -36.99
CA PRO A 7 15.69 -55.58 -36.43
C PRO A 7 16.95 -54.70 -36.56
N SER A 8 16.76 -53.39 -36.71
CA SER A 8 17.83 -52.39 -36.73
C SER A 8 17.52 -51.20 -35.79
N SER A 9 18.30 -51.14 -34.72
CA SER A 9 18.78 -49.99 -33.92
C SER A 9 17.98 -48.69 -33.82
N GLN A 10 17.48 -48.47 -32.60
CA GLN A 10 17.66 -47.27 -31.75
C GLN A 10 18.19 -45.98 -32.40
N ARG A 11 17.43 -44.88 -32.26
CA ARG A 11 17.95 -43.58 -31.78
C ARG A 11 16.83 -42.60 -31.37
N LEU A 12 16.85 -42.28 -30.08
CA LEU A 12 16.53 -40.98 -29.45
C LEU A 12 15.13 -40.39 -29.68
N ARG A 13 14.18 -40.76 -28.81
CA ARG A 13 13.03 -39.93 -28.48
C ARG A 13 13.48 -38.83 -27.51
N ASN A 14 13.59 -37.60 -27.99
CA ASN A 14 13.65 -36.42 -27.13
C ASN A 14 12.33 -36.27 -26.39
N THR A 15 12.35 -36.49 -25.07
CA THR A 15 11.22 -36.22 -24.18
C THR A 15 11.55 -34.97 -23.36
N LEU A 16 10.75 -33.92 -23.56
CA LEU A 16 10.69 -32.76 -22.67
C LEU A 16 9.82 -33.15 -21.46
N PRO A 17 10.31 -33.10 -20.21
CA PRO A 17 9.42 -33.13 -19.07
C PRO A 17 8.97 -31.70 -18.71
N ILE A 18 7.71 -31.42 -19.00
CA ILE A 18 6.90 -30.42 -18.32
C ILE A 18 6.82 -30.83 -16.85
N GLN A 19 7.28 -29.99 -15.92
CA GLN A 19 7.10 -30.23 -14.48
C GLN A 19 6.05 -29.26 -13.91
N PRO A 20 4.86 -29.73 -13.53
CA PRO A 20 3.99 -29.03 -12.59
C PRO A 20 4.23 -29.61 -11.18
N VAL A 21 4.54 -28.78 -10.18
CA VAL A 21 4.48 -29.23 -8.79
C VAL A 21 3.70 -28.24 -7.96
N LEU A 22 2.46 -28.67 -7.70
CA LEU A 22 1.47 -28.14 -6.79
C LEU A 22 1.87 -28.50 -5.35
N PHE A 23 1.73 -27.52 -4.45
CA PHE A 23 1.43 -27.63 -3.00
C PHE A 23 2.05 -28.77 -2.19
N ALA A 24 2.88 -28.39 -1.20
CA ALA A 24 2.98 -29.12 0.06
C ALA A 24 2.71 -28.16 1.22
N PHE A 25 1.47 -28.21 1.71
CA PHE A 25 1.11 -27.78 3.05
C PHE A 25 1.69 -28.82 4.02
N THR A 26 2.61 -28.43 4.91
CA THR A 26 2.69 -29.02 6.25
C THR A 26 3.03 -27.94 7.26
N TYR A 27 2.02 -27.61 8.05
CA TYR A 27 2.12 -26.98 9.36
C TYR A 27 2.72 -28.00 10.34
N THR A 28 3.65 -27.59 11.24
CA THR A 28 3.60 -27.81 12.70
C THR A 28 4.80 -27.12 13.39
N GLN A 29 4.50 -25.98 14.01
CA GLN A 29 4.84 -25.50 15.36
C GLN A 29 6.15 -25.96 16.06
N SER A 30 6.96 -24.98 16.50
CA SER A 30 7.67 -25.05 17.79
C SER A 30 8.11 -23.65 18.26
N ILE A 31 7.62 -23.26 19.44
CA ILE A 31 7.89 -22.00 20.11
C ILE A 31 9.35 -21.98 20.59
N HIS A 32 10.15 -21.06 20.09
CA HIS A 32 11.36 -20.60 20.76
C HIS A 32 11.55 -19.10 20.52
N THR A 33 11.50 -18.36 21.62
CA THR A 33 11.62 -16.91 21.69
C THR A 33 13.02 -16.49 21.24
N HIS A 34 13.12 -15.84 20.09
CA HIS A 34 14.26 -15.00 19.74
C HIS A 34 13.72 -13.87 18.88
N ASP A 35 13.82 -12.64 19.41
CA ASP A 35 13.67 -11.40 18.65
C ASP A 35 14.59 -11.47 17.42
N HIS A 36 14.01 -11.84 16.28
CA HIS A 36 14.65 -11.81 14.99
C HIS A 36 14.00 -10.65 14.24
N GLN A 37 14.76 -9.55 14.17
CA GLN A 37 14.42 -8.37 13.41
C GLN A 37 13.78 -8.76 12.07
N LEU A 38 12.63 -8.16 11.76
CA LEU A 38 12.04 -8.14 10.43
C LEU A 38 13.01 -7.42 9.49
N GLN A 39 14.02 -8.14 9.00
CA GLN A 39 14.98 -7.63 8.05
C GLN A 39 14.24 -7.42 6.73
N ALA A 40 13.93 -6.16 6.44
CA ALA A 40 13.26 -5.73 5.22
C ALA A 40 14.02 -6.28 4.00
N ASN A 41 13.41 -7.26 3.33
CA ASN A 41 13.98 -7.89 2.15
C ASN A 41 13.92 -6.89 0.98
N PRO A 42 15.05 -6.51 0.35
CA PRO A 42 15.14 -5.33 -0.54
C PRO A 42 14.41 -5.46 -1.89
N ILE A 43 13.85 -6.63 -2.21
CA ILE A 43 13.10 -6.88 -3.46
C ILE A 43 11.66 -6.31 -3.39
N TYR A 44 11.11 -6.00 -2.21
CA TYR A 44 9.67 -5.73 -2.06
C TYR A 44 9.14 -4.27 -2.10
N PRO A 45 9.84 -3.23 -2.63
CA PRO A 45 9.17 -2.00 -3.03
C PRO A 45 8.61 -2.06 -4.46
N PHE A 46 9.14 -2.92 -5.34
CA PHE A 46 8.70 -2.99 -6.73
C PHE A 46 7.37 -3.76 -6.89
N LEU A 47 7.15 -4.84 -6.14
CA LEU A 47 5.90 -5.61 -6.23
C LEU A 47 4.67 -4.81 -5.80
N SER A 48 4.82 -3.89 -4.84
CA SER A 48 3.73 -2.98 -4.45
C SER A 48 3.42 -1.97 -5.56
N SER A 49 4.41 -1.52 -6.34
CA SER A 49 4.19 -0.68 -7.53
C SER A 49 3.51 -1.42 -8.68
N LEU A 50 3.72 -2.74 -8.83
CA LEU A 50 2.99 -3.54 -9.82
C LEU A 50 1.52 -3.77 -9.42
N ARG A 51 1.25 -3.99 -8.13
CA ARG A 51 -0.12 -4.17 -7.62
C ARG A 51 -0.90 -2.85 -7.60
N PHE A 52 -0.22 -1.74 -7.36
CA PHE A 52 -0.82 -0.41 -7.30
C PHE A 52 -0.03 0.57 -8.18
N PRO A 53 -0.21 0.51 -9.52
CA PRO A 53 0.57 1.28 -10.47
C PRO A 53 0.25 2.78 -10.46
N ALA A 54 -0.94 3.17 -9.99
CA ALA A 54 -1.32 4.58 -9.89
C ALA A 54 -0.96 5.12 -8.51
N SER A 55 -0.27 6.25 -8.42
CA SER A 55 0.05 6.92 -7.15
C SER A 55 -0.31 8.40 -7.14
N ARG A 56 -0.54 8.95 -5.95
CA ARG A 56 -0.74 10.39 -5.73
C ARG A 56 -0.25 10.81 -4.35
N SER A 57 0.60 11.82 -4.29
CA SER A 57 1.04 12.44 -3.03
C SER A 57 0.38 13.81 -2.84
N LEU A 58 0.04 14.13 -1.60
CA LEU A 58 -0.59 15.38 -1.18
C LEU A 58 0.15 15.95 0.03
N SER A 59 0.30 17.26 0.05
CA SER A 59 0.90 18.01 1.16
C SER A 59 -0.06 19.13 1.54
N ILE A 60 -0.68 19.05 2.70
CA ILE A 60 -1.67 20.02 3.18
C ILE A 60 -1.04 20.80 4.34
N PRO A 61 -0.73 22.11 4.15
CA PRO A 61 -0.24 22.95 5.22
C PRO A 61 -1.38 23.35 6.16
N PHE A 62 -1.06 23.41 7.46
CA PHE A 62 -1.90 23.90 8.54
C PHE A 62 -1.24 25.10 9.21
N PRO A 63 -2.00 25.97 9.91
CA PRO A 63 -1.43 27.12 10.63
C PRO A 63 -0.45 26.72 11.74
N THR A 64 -0.69 25.60 12.42
CA THR A 64 0.16 25.10 13.51
C THR A 64 0.44 23.60 13.36
N PRO A 65 1.58 23.10 13.88
CA PRO A 65 1.87 21.67 13.95
C PRO A 65 0.81 20.87 14.71
N ARG A 66 0.23 21.47 15.76
CA ARG A 66 -0.84 20.84 16.55
C ARG A 66 -2.06 20.56 15.68
N LEU A 67 -2.50 21.51 14.85
CA LEU A 67 -3.65 21.33 13.97
C LEU A 67 -3.42 20.24 12.92
N ALA A 68 -2.22 20.18 12.33
CA ALA A 68 -1.87 19.11 11.40
C ALA A 68 -1.97 17.72 12.06
N ASP A 69 -1.52 17.60 13.31
CA ASP A 69 -1.57 16.35 14.06
C ASP A 69 -2.99 15.97 14.49
N VAL A 70 -3.80 16.94 14.92
CA VAL A 70 -5.23 16.69 15.18
C VAL A 70 -5.94 16.23 13.92
N ALA A 71 -5.66 16.83 12.76
CA ALA A 71 -6.22 16.41 11.48
C ALA A 71 -5.82 14.97 11.13
N LEU A 72 -4.54 14.63 11.29
CA LEU A 72 -4.04 13.27 11.09
C LEU A 72 -4.82 12.27 11.96
N ARG A 73 -4.93 12.53 13.26
CA ARG A 73 -5.60 11.63 14.20
C ARG A 73 -7.09 11.48 13.89
N ALA A 74 -7.77 12.59 13.58
CA ALA A 74 -9.20 12.58 13.25
C ALA A 74 -9.49 11.72 12.01
N ILE A 75 -8.68 11.87 10.95
CA ILE A 75 -8.90 11.16 9.68
C ILE A 75 -8.38 9.71 9.71
N SER A 76 -7.43 9.39 10.59
CA SER A 76 -6.83 8.04 10.67
C SER A 76 -7.75 6.97 11.23
N VAL A 77 -8.83 7.34 11.91
CA VAL A 77 -9.81 6.40 12.49
C VAL A 77 -10.55 5.63 11.38
N ASP A 78 -10.73 6.25 10.22
CA ASP A 78 -11.44 5.65 9.09
C ASP A 78 -10.44 5.11 8.04
N PRO A 79 -10.20 3.78 8.01
CA PRO A 79 -9.36 3.19 6.97
C PRO A 79 -10.03 3.25 5.61
N GLU A 80 -9.22 3.12 4.55
CA GLU A 80 -9.75 3.00 3.19
C GLU A 80 -10.67 1.78 3.05
N LEU A 81 -11.88 2.02 2.54
CA LEU A 81 -12.91 0.98 2.41
C LEU A 81 -12.53 -0.11 1.39
N SER A 82 -11.68 0.22 0.42
CA SER A 82 -11.31 -0.66 -0.68
C SER A 82 -9.88 -1.17 -0.53
N PRO A 83 -9.63 -2.49 -0.58
CA PRO A 83 -8.28 -3.05 -0.60
C PRO A 83 -7.52 -2.74 -1.90
N LEU A 84 -8.19 -2.10 -2.87
CA LEU A 84 -7.61 -1.63 -4.13
C LEU A 84 -6.95 -0.25 -3.99
N VAL A 85 -7.02 0.35 -2.80
CA VAL A 85 -6.36 1.61 -2.44
C VAL A 85 -5.53 1.38 -1.19
N ASN A 86 -4.31 1.91 -1.20
CA ASN A 86 -3.46 2.03 -0.04
C ASN A 86 -3.22 3.51 0.23
N ARG A 87 -3.47 3.93 1.47
CA ARG A 87 -3.23 5.29 1.95
C ARG A 87 -2.23 5.23 3.08
N GLN A 88 -1.21 6.08 3.02
CA GLN A 88 -0.28 6.34 4.12
C GLN A 88 -0.36 7.82 4.47
N MET A 89 -0.35 8.12 5.77
CA MET A 89 -0.44 9.50 6.26
C MET A 89 0.63 9.73 7.32
N SER A 90 1.20 10.92 7.32
CA SER A 90 2.15 11.37 8.32
C SER A 90 2.11 12.88 8.44
N THR A 91 2.59 13.41 9.56
CA THR A 91 2.75 14.85 9.76
C THR A 91 4.23 15.19 9.84
N GLN A 92 4.61 16.31 9.22
CA GLN A 92 5.94 16.89 9.36
C GLN A 92 5.78 18.40 9.59
N ASN A 93 6.17 18.86 10.78
CA ASN A 93 5.91 20.23 11.25
C ASN A 93 4.40 20.54 11.18
N ALA A 94 4.00 21.56 10.42
CA ALA A 94 2.61 21.93 10.19
C ALA A 94 2.06 21.41 8.85
N VAL A 95 2.62 20.33 8.30
CA VAL A 95 2.19 19.77 7.01
C VAL A 95 1.71 18.33 7.19
N LEU A 96 0.46 18.07 6.80
CA LEU A 96 -0.08 16.71 6.65
C LEU A 96 0.31 16.16 5.28
N LYS A 97 1.08 15.07 5.29
CA LYS A 97 1.48 14.33 4.09
C LYS A 97 0.58 13.11 3.92
N VAL A 98 0.09 12.92 2.70
CA VAL A 98 -0.75 11.78 2.34
C VAL A 98 -0.26 11.17 1.03
N ASP A 99 0.07 9.88 1.09
CA ASP A 99 0.53 9.11 -0.05
C ASP A 99 -0.50 8.03 -0.39
N TYR A 100 -1.10 8.15 -1.57
CA TYR A 100 -2.02 7.19 -2.13
C TYR A 100 -1.34 6.31 -3.18
N ARG A 101 -1.72 5.04 -3.17
CA ARG A 101 -1.47 4.08 -4.25
C ARG A 101 -2.75 3.33 -4.55
N ALA A 102 -3.06 3.11 -5.82
CA ALA A 102 -4.25 2.35 -6.20
C ALA A 102 -4.03 1.54 -7.49
N THR A 103 -4.94 0.59 -7.74
CA THR A 103 -4.91 -0.26 -8.94
C THR A 103 -5.16 0.52 -10.23
N THR A 104 -5.92 1.63 -10.15
CA THR A 104 -6.25 2.49 -11.29
C THR A 104 -6.32 3.96 -10.89
N ASN A 105 -6.14 4.85 -11.87
CA ASN A 105 -6.39 6.29 -11.70
C ASN A 105 -7.83 6.60 -11.26
N ARG A 106 -8.80 5.78 -11.70
CA ARG A 106 -10.20 5.94 -11.28
C ARG A 106 -10.33 5.77 -9.77
N MET A 107 -9.67 4.76 -9.22
CA MET A 107 -9.71 4.48 -7.80
C MET A 107 -9.00 5.56 -6.97
N LEU A 108 -7.87 6.11 -7.45
CA LEU A 108 -7.24 7.28 -6.83
C LEU A 108 -8.20 8.47 -6.76
N ARG A 109 -8.93 8.75 -7.84
CA ARG A 109 -9.89 9.87 -7.88
C ARG A 109 -10.99 9.68 -6.84
N VAL A 110 -11.57 8.48 -6.76
CA VAL A 110 -12.64 8.19 -5.78
C VAL A 110 -12.13 8.37 -4.35
N ALA A 111 -11.00 7.74 -3.99
CA ALA A 111 -10.46 7.80 -2.64
C ALA A 111 -9.98 9.21 -2.25
N THR A 112 -9.33 9.93 -3.16
CA THR A 112 -8.86 11.29 -2.90
C THR A 112 -10.04 12.24 -2.70
N ASN A 113 -11.13 12.09 -3.46
CA ASN A 113 -12.32 12.93 -3.32
C ASN A 113 -12.99 12.73 -1.95
N SER A 114 -13.19 11.48 -1.52
CA SER A 114 -13.76 11.20 -0.19
C SER A 114 -12.86 11.68 0.95
N PHE A 115 -11.55 11.58 0.78
CA PHE A 115 -10.60 12.12 1.73
C PHE A 115 -10.69 13.64 1.85
N MET A 116 -10.73 14.38 0.73
CA MET A 116 -10.85 15.84 0.77
C MET A 116 -12.16 16.29 1.39
N ALA A 117 -13.26 15.56 1.19
CA ALA A 117 -14.52 15.84 1.86
C ALA A 117 -14.42 15.65 3.39
N SER A 118 -13.78 14.57 3.83
CA SER A 118 -13.56 14.30 5.26
C SER A 118 -12.62 15.34 5.89
N LEU A 119 -11.56 15.73 5.18
CA LEU A 119 -10.63 16.76 5.59
C LEU A 119 -11.30 18.13 5.71
N ALA A 120 -12.16 18.50 4.75
CA ALA A 120 -12.92 19.74 4.80
C ALA A 120 -13.80 19.81 6.05
N LEU A 121 -14.48 18.71 6.39
CA LEU A 121 -15.28 18.61 7.62
C LEU A 121 -14.42 18.81 8.87
N VAL A 122 -13.25 18.16 8.94
CA VAL A 122 -12.33 18.30 10.08
C VAL A 122 -11.84 19.74 10.22
N ILE A 123 -11.49 20.40 9.11
CA ILE A 123 -11.05 21.81 9.11
C ILE A 123 -12.19 22.73 9.53
N GLU A 124 -13.41 22.52 9.05
CA GLU A 124 -14.59 23.30 9.47
C GLU A 124 -14.87 23.16 10.98
N VAL A 125 -14.72 21.96 11.52
CA VAL A 125 -14.86 21.71 12.96
C VAL A 125 -13.73 22.40 13.74
N MET A 126 -12.49 22.35 13.25
CA MET A 126 -11.37 23.09 13.85
C MET A 126 -11.66 24.59 13.90
N GLU A 127 -12.11 25.18 12.79
CA GLU A 127 -12.44 26.61 12.73
C GLU A 127 -13.53 26.99 13.75
N LYS A 128 -14.55 26.15 13.92
CA LYS A 128 -15.66 26.40 14.85
C LYS A 128 -15.35 26.10 16.32
N MET A 129 -14.35 25.27 16.60
CA MET A 129 -14.01 24.84 17.96
C MET A 129 -12.75 25.52 18.51
N ASP A 130 -11.87 26.02 17.66
CA ASP A 130 -10.56 26.54 18.05
C ASP A 130 -10.59 28.08 18.19
N GLU A 131 -11.36 28.57 19.18
CA GLU A 131 -11.41 30.00 19.53
C GLU A 131 -10.08 30.55 20.12
N ASP A 132 -9.06 29.71 20.33
CA ASP A 132 -7.76 30.12 20.91
C ASP A 132 -6.56 30.08 19.91
N VAL A 133 -6.77 29.89 18.59
CA VAL A 133 -5.65 29.71 17.62
C VAL A 133 -5.64 30.74 16.48
N LEU A 134 -6.72 31.47 16.21
CA LEU A 134 -6.76 32.41 15.08
C LEU A 134 -6.09 33.77 15.35
N ASP A 135 -5.73 34.09 16.60
CA ASP A 135 -5.16 35.40 16.95
C ASP A 135 -3.64 35.51 16.75
N GLN A 136 -2.91 34.40 16.60
CA GLN A 136 -1.44 34.45 16.58
C GLN A 136 -0.82 34.78 15.22
N THR A 137 -1.57 34.66 14.12
CA THR A 137 -1.08 35.03 12.77
C THR A 137 -1.40 36.47 12.37
N ALA A 138 -2.23 37.20 13.12
CA ALA A 138 -2.59 38.59 12.82
C ALA A 138 -1.59 39.62 13.41
N SER A 139 -0.75 39.23 14.37
CA SER A 139 0.18 40.15 15.06
C SER A 139 1.60 40.19 14.47
N ALA A 140 1.87 39.49 13.38
CA ALA A 140 3.23 39.38 12.80
C ALA A 140 3.38 40.02 11.41
N ALA A 141 2.45 40.87 10.98
CA ALA A 141 2.49 41.61 9.71
C ALA A 141 2.49 43.12 9.93
#